data_AF-A0A2G1XE13-F1
#
_entry.id   AF-A0A2G1XE13-F1
#
_cell.length_a   1.000
_cell.length_b   1.000
_cell.length_c   1.000
_cell.angle_alpha   90.00
_cell.angle_beta   90.00
_cell.angle_gamma   90.00
#
_symmetry.space_group_name_H-M   'P 1'
#
loop_
_entity.id
_entity.type
_entity.pdbx_description
1 polymer ?
#
loop_
_entity_poly.entity_id
_entity_poly.type
_entity_poly.pdbx_seq_one_letter_code
_entity_poly.pdbx_strand_id
1 'polypeptide(L)'
;MAKVYQSVNGRKIEKYVAVNEGVQAELTARAFEIAVRAEEILVQHRADGHAEIDVEAGDNNRYVILSDDRGQKAALSIEYGRAESVIVRKDRDGGKYLDVLPAMDGLYILATASNLPKKRKGKVKLD
;
A
#
# COMPACT_ATOMS: atom_id res chain seq x y z
N MET A 1 -34.42 -10.88 27.28
CA MET A 1 -34.11 -11.15 25.85
C MET A 1 -33.76 -9.82 25.21
N ALA A 2 -32.53 -9.63 24.72
CA ALA A 2 -32.12 -8.36 24.10
C ALA A 2 -32.71 -8.26 22.69
N LYS A 3 -33.34 -7.13 22.35
CA LYS A 3 -33.77 -6.84 20.98
C LYS A 3 -32.56 -6.34 20.18
N VAL A 4 -32.12 -7.10 19.19
CA VAL A 4 -31.09 -6.67 18.24
C VAL A 4 -31.78 -6.01 17.05
N TYR A 5 -31.54 -4.72 16.87
CA TYR A 5 -32.03 -3.98 15.70
C TYR A 5 -31.14 -4.30 14.50
N GLN A 6 -31.73 -4.83 13.42
CA GLN A 6 -30.98 -5.16 12.20
C GLN A 6 -30.67 -3.93 11.33
N SER A 7 -31.37 -2.82 11.56
CA SER A 7 -31.18 -1.57 10.82
C SER A 7 -31.51 -0.35 11.68
N VAL A 8 -30.83 0.76 11.38
CA VAL A 8 -31.04 2.07 11.98
C VAL A 8 -31.03 3.10 10.85
N ASN A 9 -32.05 3.96 10.77
CA ASN A 9 -32.20 4.98 9.73
C ASN A 9 -32.05 4.42 8.29
N GLY A 10 -32.65 3.26 8.01
CA GLY A 10 -32.62 2.64 6.68
C GLY A 10 -31.27 2.01 6.29
N ARG A 11 -30.28 2.02 7.17
CA ARG A 11 -28.97 1.36 6.97
C ARG A 11 -28.89 0.11 7.82
N LYS A 12 -28.18 -0.91 7.33
CA LYS A 12 -27.75 -2.04 8.18
C LYS A 12 -26.91 -1.51 9.34
N ILE A 13 -27.05 -2.14 10.51
CA ILE A 13 -26.40 -1.66 11.74
C ILE A 13 -24.88 -1.51 11.59
N GLU A 14 -24.23 -2.39 10.83
CA GLU A 14 -22.79 -2.35 10.56
C GLU A 14 -22.40 -1.09 9.78
N LYS A 15 -23.18 -0.73 8.74
CA LYS A 15 -22.94 0.48 7.96
C LYS A 15 -23.25 1.74 8.78
N TYR A 16 -24.26 1.69 9.64
CA TYR A 16 -24.59 2.80 10.53
C TYR A 16 -23.45 3.09 11.52
N VAL A 17 -22.87 2.04 12.12
CA VAL A 17 -21.71 2.16 13.01
C VAL A 17 -20.47 2.63 12.25
N ALA A 18 -20.19 2.05 11.08
CA ALA A 18 -18.98 2.36 10.32
C ALA A 18 -18.89 3.84 9.90
N VAL A 19 -20.02 4.46 9.58
CA VAL A 19 -20.08 5.88 9.16
C VAL A 19 -20.35 6.84 10.32
N ASN A 20 -20.33 6.35 11.57
CA ASN A 20 -20.42 7.21 12.74
C ASN A 20 -19.21 8.15 12.80
N GLU A 21 -19.44 9.40 13.20
CA GLU A 21 -18.42 10.44 13.24
C GLU A 21 -17.20 10.03 14.09
N GLY A 22 -17.40 9.43 15.26
CA GLY A 22 -16.30 8.98 16.12
C GLY A 22 -15.47 7.87 15.48
N VAL A 23 -16.11 6.96 14.74
CA VAL A 23 -15.40 5.90 14.00
C VAL A 23 -14.61 6.49 12.84
N GLN A 24 -15.21 7.41 12.08
CA GLN A 24 -14.54 8.08 10.96
C GLN A 24 -13.36 8.95 11.41
N ALA A 25 -13.49 9.62 12.57
CA ALA A 25 -12.41 10.40 13.18
C ALA A 25 -11.24 9.50 13.60
N GLU A 26 -11.52 8.38 14.28
CA GLU A 26 -10.48 7.42 14.67
C GLU A 26 -9.79 6.80 13.44
N LEU A 27 -10.53 6.39 12.41
CA LEU A 27 -9.94 5.88 11.17
C LEU A 27 -9.02 6.91 10.52
N THR A 28 -9.41 8.19 10.55
CA THR A 28 -8.60 9.29 9.98
C THR A 28 -7.33 9.51 10.79
N ALA A 29 -7.43 9.52 12.12
CA ALA A 29 -6.27 9.64 13.01
C ALA A 29 -5.28 8.48 12.81
N ARG A 30 -5.79 7.24 12.70
CA ARG A 30 -4.96 6.05 12.45
C ARG A 30 -4.30 6.07 11.09
N ALA A 31 -5.03 6.44 10.04
CA ALA A 31 -4.46 6.54 8.70
C ALA A 31 -3.35 7.60 8.65
N PHE A 32 -3.56 8.75 9.30
CA PHE A 32 -2.54 9.79 9.42
C PHE A 32 -1.30 9.30 10.18
N GLU A 33 -1.47 8.65 11.34
CA GLU A 33 -0.38 8.08 12.14
C GLU A 33 0.47 7.08 11.31
N ILE A 34 -0.20 6.20 10.56
CA ILE A 34 0.47 5.22 9.70
C ILE A 34 1.17 5.91 8.53
N ALA A 35 0.53 6.90 7.90
CA ALA A 35 1.10 7.63 6.77
C ALA A 35 2.39 8.35 7.15
N VAL A 36 2.41 9.09 8.27
CA VAL A 36 3.60 9.80 8.76
C VAL A 36 4.75 8.83 9.03
N ARG A 37 4.46 7.67 9.66
CA ARG A 37 5.48 6.63 9.87
C ARG A 37 6.00 6.05 8.55
N ALA A 38 5.11 5.82 7.59
CA ALA A 38 5.48 5.29 6.29
C ALA A 38 6.36 6.28 5.51
N GLU A 39 6.04 7.58 5.58
CA GLU A 39 6.87 8.65 4.99
C GLU A 39 8.25 8.69 5.63
N GLU A 40 8.34 8.62 6.96
CA GLU A 40 9.62 8.59 7.67
C GLU A 40 10.49 7.41 7.20
N ILE A 41 9.92 6.20 7.15
CA ILE A 41 10.62 5.00 6.69
C ILE A 41 11.04 5.15 5.21
N LEU A 42 10.15 5.67 4.37
CA LEU A 42 10.44 5.89 2.94
C LEU A 42 11.62 6.85 2.75
N VAL A 43 11.65 7.95 3.50
CA VAL A 43 12.76 8.94 3.47
C VAL A 43 14.07 8.34 3.99
N GLN A 44 14.03 7.51 5.04
CA GLN A 44 15.23 6.82 5.52
C GLN A 44 15.87 5.91 4.45
N HIS A 45 15.05 5.35 3.56
CA HIS A 45 15.51 4.49 2.47
C HIS A 45 15.75 5.22 1.15
N ARG A 46 15.47 6.53 1.05
CA ARG A 46 15.66 7.32 -0.18
C ARG A 46 16.08 8.76 0.08
N ALA A 47 17.17 9.16 -0.58
CA ALA A 47 17.54 10.57 -0.73
C ALA A 47 16.77 11.26 -1.89
N ASP A 48 16.36 10.49 -2.92
CA ASP A 48 15.61 10.98 -4.08
C ASP A 48 14.78 9.82 -4.70
N GLY A 49 13.63 10.13 -5.30
CA GLY A 49 12.78 9.15 -5.97
C GLY A 49 11.31 9.56 -6.14
N HIS A 50 10.60 8.84 -7.00
CA HIS A 50 9.22 9.12 -7.42
C HIS A 50 8.14 8.38 -6.62
N ALA A 51 8.54 7.66 -5.57
CA ALA A 51 7.59 6.97 -4.71
C ALA A 51 7.11 7.91 -3.61
N GLU A 52 5.85 7.82 -3.24
CA GLU A 52 5.20 8.68 -2.26
C GLU A 52 4.16 7.91 -1.45
N ILE A 53 3.81 8.47 -0.29
CA ILE A 53 2.74 7.97 0.57
C ILE A 53 1.51 8.85 0.37
N ASP A 54 0.40 8.23 0.01
CA ASP A 54 -0.89 8.89 -0.13
C ASP A 54 -1.90 8.35 0.90
N VAL A 55 -2.87 9.19 1.25
CA VAL A 55 -4.02 8.81 2.06
C VAL A 55 -5.30 9.06 1.30
N GLU A 56 -6.09 8.00 1.11
CA GLU A 56 -7.38 8.08 0.43
C GLU A 56 -8.53 7.73 1.39
N ALA A 57 -9.63 8.47 1.29
CA ALA A 57 -10.84 8.23 2.06
C ALA A 57 -11.91 7.57 1.19
N GLY A 58 -12.34 6.37 1.60
CA GLY A 58 -13.57 5.75 1.09
C GLY A 58 -14.76 6.04 2.00
N ASP A 59 -15.95 5.56 1.61
CA ASP A 59 -17.21 5.74 2.35
C ASP A 59 -17.13 5.36 3.84
N ASN A 60 -16.41 4.30 4.15
CA ASN A 60 -16.29 3.73 5.49
C ASN A 60 -14.87 3.30 5.86
N ASN A 61 -13.89 3.58 4.99
CA ASN A 61 -12.50 3.14 5.14
C ASN A 61 -11.53 4.31 4.92
N ARG A 62 -10.30 4.12 5.37
CA ARG A 62 -9.15 4.96 5.01
C ARG A 62 -8.05 4.04 4.49
N TYR A 63 -7.41 4.45 3.41
CA TYR A 63 -6.31 3.72 2.79
C TYR A 63 -5.03 4.54 2.95
N VAL A 64 -3.94 3.86 3.32
CA VAL A 64 -2.59 4.40 3.22
C VAL A 64 -1.90 3.66 2.09
N ILE A 65 -1.44 4.40 1.10
CA ILE A 65 -1.04 3.89 -0.20
C ILE A 65 0.44 4.23 -0.40
N LEU A 66 1.24 3.23 -0.76
CA LEU A 66 2.57 3.45 -1.32
C LEU A 66 2.44 3.49 -2.84
N SER A 67 2.63 4.67 -3.42
CA SER A 67 2.61 4.90 -4.86
C SER A 67 4.04 5.02 -5.41
N ASP A 68 4.27 4.57 -6.64
CA ASP A 68 5.47 4.85 -7.44
C ASP A 68 5.05 5.17 -8.89
N ASP A 69 3.89 5.80 -9.06
CA ASP A 69 3.27 6.03 -10.37
C ASP A 69 4.06 7.02 -11.24
N ARG A 70 4.73 7.98 -10.60
CA ARG A 70 5.68 8.89 -11.28
C ARG A 70 7.01 8.21 -11.62
N GLY A 71 7.23 7.00 -11.09
CA GLY A 71 8.45 6.23 -11.22
C GLY A 71 8.31 5.05 -12.17
N GLN A 72 8.81 3.90 -11.72
CA GLN A 72 8.78 2.66 -12.51
C GLN A 72 7.52 1.83 -12.23
N LYS A 73 6.55 2.38 -11.50
CA LYS A 73 5.37 1.67 -11.01
C LYS A 73 5.77 0.43 -10.19
N ALA A 74 6.83 0.60 -9.39
CA ALA A 74 7.50 -0.50 -8.70
C ALA A 74 7.11 -0.64 -7.22
N ALA A 75 6.00 -0.03 -6.77
CA ALA A 75 5.57 -0.03 -5.36
C ALA A 75 5.55 -1.43 -4.71
N LEU A 76 5.07 -2.46 -5.42
CA LEU A 76 5.10 -3.83 -4.90
C LEU A 76 6.51 -4.38 -4.71
N SER A 77 7.45 -4.03 -5.59
CA SER A 77 8.84 -4.41 -5.46
C SER A 77 9.50 -3.64 -4.31
N ILE A 78 9.15 -2.37 -4.11
CA ILE A 78 9.63 -1.56 -2.97
C ILE A 78 9.15 -2.18 -1.65
N GLU A 79 7.87 -2.53 -1.54
CA GLU A 79 7.31 -3.08 -0.31
C GLU A 79 7.83 -4.50 -0.01
N TYR A 80 7.75 -5.42 -0.98
CA TYR A 80 7.97 -6.85 -0.74
C TYR A 80 9.27 -7.41 -1.32
N GLY A 81 10.02 -6.59 -2.06
CA GLY A 81 11.20 -7.01 -2.78
C GLY A 81 10.86 -7.66 -4.11
N ARG A 82 11.93 -8.03 -4.84
CA ARG A 82 11.85 -8.76 -6.10
C ARG A 82 13.04 -9.71 -6.25
N ALA A 83 12.83 -10.82 -6.93
CA ALA A 83 13.92 -11.64 -7.43
C ALA A 83 14.58 -10.97 -8.65
N GLU A 84 15.78 -11.40 -8.98
CA GLU A 84 16.43 -11.02 -10.23
C GLU A 84 15.57 -11.46 -11.42
N SER A 85 15.45 -10.61 -12.44
CA SER A 85 14.74 -10.93 -13.67
C SER A 85 15.41 -10.32 -14.88
N VAL A 86 15.33 -11.02 -16.01
CA VAL A 86 15.79 -10.50 -17.30
C VAL A 86 14.61 -9.83 -18.00
N ILE A 87 14.77 -8.56 -18.37
CA ILE A 87 13.77 -7.78 -19.08
C ILE A 87 14.31 -7.37 -20.46
N VAL A 88 13.41 -7.22 -21.43
CA VAL A 88 13.77 -6.70 -22.74
C VAL A 88 13.62 -5.19 -22.71
N ARG A 89 14.71 -4.46 -22.97
CA ARG A 89 14.71 -3.00 -23.13
C ARG A 89 14.94 -2.61 -24.57
N LYS A 90 14.50 -1.41 -24.91
CA LYS A 90 14.70 -0.81 -26.23
C LYS A 90 15.77 0.28 -26.08
N ASP A 91 16.79 0.26 -26.93
CA ASP A 91 17.78 1.33 -27.02
C ASP A 91 17.20 2.57 -27.74
N ARG A 92 18.01 3.62 -27.88
CA ARG A 92 17.61 4.86 -28.56
C ARG A 92 17.37 4.69 -30.06
N ASP A 93 18.00 3.69 -30.68
CA ASP A 93 17.96 3.43 -32.13
C ASP A 93 16.88 2.39 -32.49
N GLY A 94 16.21 1.84 -31.48
CA GLY A 94 15.11 0.91 -31.57
C GLY A 94 15.48 -0.58 -31.52
N GLY A 95 16.75 -0.90 -31.31
CA GLY A 95 17.23 -2.25 -31.02
C GLY A 95 16.75 -2.74 -29.66
N LYS A 96 16.48 -4.04 -29.56
CA LYS A 96 16.09 -4.70 -28.30
C LYS A 96 17.30 -5.38 -27.69
N TYR A 97 17.55 -5.16 -26.41
CA TYR A 97 18.57 -5.87 -25.64
C TYR A 97 18.01 -6.43 -24.34
N LEU A 98 18.69 -7.45 -23.81
CA LEU A 98 18.37 -8.04 -22.51
C LEU A 98 19.07 -7.22 -21.43
N ASP A 99 18.29 -6.74 -20.47
CA ASP A 99 18.78 -6.06 -19.27
C ASP A 99 18.45 -6.91 -18.05
N VAL A 100 19.35 -6.92 -17.07
CA VAL A 100 19.18 -7.69 -15.83
C VAL A 100 18.70 -6.73 -14.76
N LEU A 101 17.48 -6.94 -14.29
CA LEU A 101 16.95 -6.23 -13.14
C LEU A 101 17.39 -6.99 -11.87
N PRO A 102 18.29 -6.42 -11.04
CA PRO A 102 18.83 -7.15 -9.91
C PRO A 102 17.76 -7.43 -8.86
N ALA A 103 17.99 -8.50 -8.10
CA ALA A 103 17.20 -8.81 -6.90
C ALA A 103 17.28 -7.66 -5.90
N MET A 104 16.22 -7.49 -5.12
CA MET A 104 16.13 -6.47 -4.09
C MET A 104 15.28 -6.98 -2.94
N ASP A 105 15.74 -6.75 -1.71
CA ASP A 105 14.95 -7.01 -0.52
C ASP A 105 13.81 -6.00 -0.39
N GLY A 106 12.67 -6.44 0.14
CA GLY A 106 11.57 -5.55 0.44
C GLY A 106 11.89 -4.64 1.61
N LEU A 107 11.48 -3.37 1.49
CA LEU A 107 11.61 -2.39 2.56
C LEU A 107 10.52 -2.54 3.61
N TYR A 108 9.39 -3.17 3.25
CA TYR A 108 8.25 -3.40 4.14
C TYR A 108 7.76 -2.11 4.82
N ILE A 109 7.62 -1.03 4.05
CA ILE A 109 7.30 0.31 4.53
C ILE A 109 5.92 0.31 5.19
N LEU A 110 4.89 -0.11 4.45
CA LEU A 110 3.51 -0.11 4.94
C LEU A 110 3.31 -1.14 6.04
N ALA A 111 3.89 -2.33 5.89
CA ALA A 111 3.81 -3.37 6.92
C ALA A 111 4.42 -2.90 8.24
N THR A 112 5.59 -2.26 8.19
CA THR A 112 6.28 -1.75 9.40
C THR A 112 5.52 -0.57 9.99
N ALA A 113 5.10 0.40 9.17
CA ALA A 113 4.34 1.58 9.63
C ALA A 113 3.00 1.22 10.31
N SER A 114 2.37 0.13 9.84
CA SER A 114 1.09 -0.37 10.35
C SER A 114 1.24 -1.39 11.50
N ASN A 115 2.46 -1.71 11.94
CA ASN A 115 2.75 -2.79 12.89
C ASN A 115 2.17 -4.15 12.46
N LEU A 116 2.14 -4.41 11.16
CA LEU A 116 1.69 -5.68 10.60
C LEU A 116 2.87 -6.62 10.36
N PRO A 117 2.66 -7.95 10.44
CA PRO A 117 3.71 -8.91 10.14
C PRO A 117 4.16 -8.76 8.68
N LYS A 118 5.48 -8.75 8.47
CA LYS A 118 6.10 -8.73 7.14
C LYS A 118 5.72 -10.01 6.38
N LYS A 119 4.78 -9.90 5.44
CA LYS A 119 4.42 -11.02 4.56
C LYS A 119 5.36 -11.05 3.37
N ARG A 120 6.02 -12.18 3.14
CA ARG A 120 6.78 -12.40 1.89
C ARG A 120 5.81 -12.55 0.72
N LYS A 121 6.20 -12.09 -0.46
CA LYS A 121 5.44 -12.30 -1.70
C LYS A 121 5.16 -13.80 -1.86
N GLY A 122 3.89 -14.18 -1.89
CA GLY A 122 3.49 -15.57 -2.14
C GLY A 122 4.04 -16.03 -3.49
N LYS A 123 4.46 -17.29 -3.58
CA LYS A 123 4.88 -17.87 -4.88
C LYS A 123 3.67 -17.81 -5.82
N VAL A 124 3.81 -17.15 -6.96
CA VAL A 124 2.82 -17.24 -8.03
C VAL A 124 2.87 -18.67 -8.55
N LYS A 125 1.77 -19.42 -8.41
CA LYS A 125 1.62 -20.68 -9.14
C LYS A 125 1.41 -20.29 -10.61
N LEU A 126 2.34 -20.68 -11.45
CA LEU A 126 2.12 -20.72 -12.89
C LEU A 126 1.45 -22.08 -13.13
N ASP A 127 0.17 -22.05 -13.47
CA ASP A 127 -0.55 -23.23 -13.95
C ASP A 127 0.00 -23.66 -15.32
#